data_AF-A0A0C1RFH7-F1
#
_entry.id   AF-A0A0C1RFH7-F1
#
_cell.length_a   1.000
_cell.length_b   1.000
_cell.length_c   1.000
_cell.angle_alpha   90.00
_cell.angle_beta   90.00
_cell.angle_gamma   90.00
#
_symmetry.space_group_name_H-M   'P 1'
#
loop_
_entity.id
_entity.type
_entity.pdbx_description
1 polymer ?
#
loop_
_entity_poly.entity_id
_entity_poly.type
_entity_poly.pdbx_seq_one_letter_code
_entity_poly.pdbx_strand_id
1 'polypeptide(L)'
;MKKIIIASLLTLATTTGFLLNNEAAEADHGRYYRYHRYPRYRESISYCYPVTQWQVDEDPAYHPQAYADGYRQGQQSSRKGNAYKSRTAGGEFARGFDDGYYGREFKGQKNVVPNTVLPYTTTQCSWW
;
A
#
# COMPACT_ATOMS: atom_id res chain seq x y z
N MET A 1 -38.14 4.47 -33.22
CA MET A 1 -37.73 3.06 -33.39
C MET A 1 -36.82 2.94 -34.61
N LYS A 2 -35.49 2.80 -34.40
CA LYS A 2 -34.52 2.30 -35.39
C LYS A 2 -33.44 1.55 -34.61
N LYS A 3 -33.19 0.30 -35.01
CA LYS A 3 -32.22 -0.67 -34.46
C LYS A 3 -31.00 -0.69 -35.39
N ILE A 4 -29.77 -0.74 -34.87
CA ILE A 4 -28.54 -1.41 -35.41
C ILE A 4 -27.57 -1.50 -34.20
N ILE A 5 -27.35 -2.64 -33.52
CA ILE A 5 -26.53 -3.83 -33.82
C ILE A 5 -25.00 -3.62 -33.63
N ILE A 6 -24.51 -4.19 -32.52
CA ILE A 6 -23.33 -5.05 -32.32
C ILE A 6 -21.88 -4.50 -32.47
N ALA A 7 -21.19 -4.61 -31.33
CA ALA A 7 -19.80 -5.02 -31.03
C ALA A 7 -18.60 -4.43 -31.77
N SER A 8 -17.59 -4.04 -30.96
CA SER A 8 -16.20 -4.50 -31.14
C SER A 8 -15.42 -4.29 -29.83
N LEU A 9 -14.91 -5.39 -29.27
CA LEU A 9 -13.85 -5.43 -28.28
C LEU A 9 -12.57 -4.83 -28.88
N LEU A 10 -11.80 -4.09 -28.09
CA LEU A 10 -10.35 -3.98 -28.24
C LEU A 10 -9.71 -3.76 -26.87
N THR A 11 -9.22 -4.87 -26.31
CA THR A 11 -8.27 -4.92 -25.20
C THR A 11 -6.92 -4.42 -25.67
N LEU A 12 -6.38 -3.37 -25.04
CA LEU A 12 -4.94 -3.10 -25.07
C LEU A 12 -4.39 -3.30 -23.65
N ALA A 13 -3.86 -4.50 -23.41
CA ALA A 13 -2.96 -4.77 -22.31
C ALA A 13 -1.57 -4.25 -22.71
N THR A 14 -1.19 -3.08 -22.21
CA THR A 14 0.20 -2.61 -22.28
C THR A 14 0.91 -3.02 -20.99
N THR A 15 1.46 -4.22 -21.01
CA THR A 15 2.51 -4.67 -20.09
C THR A 15 3.82 -4.02 -20.49
N THR A 16 4.24 -2.99 -19.74
CA THR A 16 5.57 -2.37 -19.81
C THR A 16 5.91 -1.92 -18.40
N GLY A 17 6.99 -2.31 -17.76
CA GLY A 17 8.02 -3.29 -18.01
C GLY A 17 8.79 -3.34 -16.69
N PHE A 18 9.02 -4.54 -16.16
CA PHE A 18 9.88 -4.70 -15.00
C PHE A 18 11.32 -4.35 -15.42
N LEU A 19 11.73 -3.11 -15.18
CA LEU A 19 13.15 -2.79 -15.07
C LEU A 19 13.55 -3.08 -13.63
N LEU A 20 13.95 -4.33 -13.42
CA LEU A 20 14.76 -4.72 -12.28
C LEU A 20 16.07 -3.92 -12.39
N ASN A 21 16.27 -2.99 -11.48
CA ASN A 21 17.58 -2.40 -11.21
C ASN A 21 18.49 -3.52 -10.65
N ASN A 22 19.03 -4.34 -11.56
CA ASN A 22 20.19 -5.15 -11.26
C ASN A 22 21.39 -4.21 -11.33
N GLU A 23 21.67 -3.49 -10.25
CA GLU A 23 23.03 -3.02 -10.05
C GLU A 23 23.90 -4.27 -9.92
N ALA A 24 24.68 -4.55 -10.96
CA ALA A 24 25.73 -5.54 -10.90
C ALA A 24 26.72 -5.07 -9.82
N ALA A 25 26.83 -5.83 -8.74
CA ALA A 25 27.90 -5.64 -7.78
C ALA A 25 29.24 -5.75 -8.54
N GLU A 26 29.92 -4.62 -8.70
CA GLU A 26 31.27 -4.57 -9.27
C GLU A 26 32.20 -5.41 -8.40
N ALA A 27 32.72 -6.51 -8.97
CA ALA A 27 33.87 -7.20 -8.43
C ALA A 27 35.13 -6.40 -8.82
N ASP A 28 35.56 -5.50 -7.93
CA ASP A 28 36.86 -4.81 -8.07
C ASP A 28 38.00 -5.79 -7.82
N HIS A 29 38.80 -6.06 -8.87
CA HIS A 29 39.98 -6.90 -8.83
C HIS A 29 41.24 -6.04 -9.03
N GLY A 30 41.90 -5.65 -7.93
CA GLY A 30 43.08 -4.76 -7.96
C GLY A 30 44.17 -5.00 -6.90
N ARG A 31 44.95 -6.09 -7.07
CA ARG A 31 46.41 -6.24 -6.80
C ARG A 31 47.07 -5.83 -5.45
N TYR A 32 47.48 -6.88 -4.70
CA TYR A 32 48.83 -7.21 -4.15
C TYR A 32 49.57 -6.37 -3.05
N TYR A 33 49.96 -7.14 -2.01
CA TYR A 33 51.00 -7.00 -0.95
C TYR A 33 50.71 -6.25 0.36
N ARG A 34 50.51 -7.00 1.46
CA ARG A 34 51.48 -7.12 2.58
C ARG A 34 51.02 -8.09 3.68
N TYR A 35 51.97 -8.92 4.13
CA TYR A 35 51.85 -9.84 5.27
C TYR A 35 51.50 -9.12 6.57
N HIS A 36 50.33 -9.39 7.14
CA HIS A 36 50.03 -9.13 8.55
C HIS A 36 49.20 -10.26 9.17
N ARG A 37 49.87 -11.04 10.02
CA ARG A 37 49.41 -11.55 11.33
C ARG A 37 47.91 -11.84 11.44
N TYR A 38 47.51 -13.10 11.25
CA TYR A 38 46.16 -13.63 11.46
C TYR A 38 45.59 -13.30 12.85
N PRO A 39 44.47 -12.56 12.97
CA PRO A 39 43.35 -13.01 13.77
C PRO A 39 42.53 -13.99 12.91
N ARG A 40 42.07 -15.12 13.47
CA ARG A 40 40.99 -15.90 12.84
C ARG A 40 39.71 -15.04 12.88
N TYR A 41 39.60 -14.07 12.00
CA TYR A 41 38.33 -13.45 11.69
C TYR A 41 37.64 -14.46 10.79
N ARG A 42 36.77 -15.27 11.42
CA ARG A 42 35.80 -16.08 10.69
C ARG A 42 34.92 -15.04 10.00
N GLU A 43 35.23 -14.69 8.75
CA GLU A 43 34.37 -13.87 7.92
C GLU A 43 33.05 -14.63 7.83
N SER A 44 32.13 -14.31 8.74
CA SER A 44 30.78 -14.86 8.71
C SER A 44 30.17 -14.32 7.44
N ILE A 45 29.99 -15.19 6.45
CA ILE A 45 29.34 -14.83 5.19
C ILE A 45 27.92 -14.42 5.56
N SER A 46 27.65 -13.12 5.50
CA SER A 46 26.31 -12.58 5.69
C SER A 46 25.60 -12.70 4.35
N TYR A 47 24.59 -13.57 4.28
CA TYR A 47 23.72 -13.67 3.11
C TYR A 47 22.43 -12.92 3.39
N CYS A 48 22.15 -11.91 2.57
CA CYS A 48 20.92 -11.14 2.61
C CYS A 48 19.96 -11.61 1.52
N TYR A 49 18.69 -11.81 1.87
CA TYR A 49 17.66 -12.23 0.94
C TYR A 49 16.38 -11.40 1.12
N PRO A 50 15.61 -11.19 0.04
CA PRO A 50 14.33 -10.50 0.13
C PRO A 50 13.31 -11.37 0.86
N VAL A 51 12.53 -10.76 1.75
CA VAL A 51 11.42 -11.37 2.48
C VAL A 51 10.16 -10.56 2.21
N THR A 52 9.11 -11.23 1.74
CA THR A 52 7.80 -10.59 1.55
C THR A 52 7.04 -10.62 2.87
N GLN A 53 6.59 -9.45 3.31
CA GLN A 53 5.72 -9.28 4.47
C GLN A 53 4.35 -8.76 4.00
N TRP A 54 3.34 -8.96 4.83
CA TRP A 54 1.96 -8.56 4.56
C TRP A 54 1.52 -7.57 5.64
N GLN A 55 1.09 -6.37 5.23
CA GLN A 55 0.49 -5.38 6.13
C GLN A 55 -0.95 -5.09 5.71
N VAL A 56 -1.79 -4.80 6.69
CA VAL A 56 -3.13 -4.26 6.43
C VAL A 56 -2.97 -2.83 5.93
N ASP A 57 -3.67 -2.50 4.86
CA ASP A 57 -3.78 -1.13 4.37
C ASP A 57 -4.55 -0.29 5.38
N GLU A 58 -3.91 0.76 5.88
CA GLU A 58 -4.49 1.66 6.87
C GLU A 58 -5.38 2.75 6.23
N ASP A 59 -5.66 2.69 4.93
CA ASP A 59 -6.61 3.59 4.28
C ASP A 59 -7.98 3.54 5.00
N PRO A 60 -8.48 4.68 5.50
CA PRO A 60 -9.77 4.76 6.18
C PRO A 60 -10.97 4.28 5.35
N ALA A 61 -10.82 4.16 4.03
CA ALA A 61 -11.87 3.69 3.13
C ALA A 61 -11.99 2.15 3.06
N TYR A 62 -10.91 1.41 3.35
CA TYR A 62 -10.83 -0.03 3.09
C TYR A 62 -10.98 -0.89 4.35
N HIS A 63 -12.11 -0.75 5.05
CA HIS A 63 -12.43 -1.64 6.18
C HIS A 63 -13.94 -1.83 6.42
N PRO A 64 -14.36 -2.91 7.12
CA PRO A 64 -15.78 -3.27 7.29
C PRO A 64 -16.63 -2.25 8.08
N GLN A 65 -15.98 -1.28 8.72
CA GLN A 65 -16.62 -0.26 9.56
C GLN A 65 -16.42 1.15 8.99
N ALA A 66 -15.95 1.27 7.74
CA ALA A 66 -15.60 2.53 7.09
C ALA A 66 -16.70 3.60 7.22
N TYR A 67 -17.97 3.24 6.99
CA TYR A 67 -19.07 4.18 7.13
C TYR A 67 -19.22 4.70 8.57
N ALA A 68 -19.19 3.80 9.55
CA ALA A 68 -19.41 4.17 10.95
C ALA A 68 -18.26 5.06 11.47
N ASP A 69 -17.04 4.78 11.05
CA ASP A 69 -15.87 5.57 11.42
C ASP A 69 -15.88 6.95 10.77
N GLY A 70 -16.19 7.00 9.47
CA GLY A 70 -16.43 8.25 8.77
C GLY A 70 -17.49 9.10 9.48
N TYR A 71 -18.63 8.52 9.82
CA TYR A 71 -19.74 9.20 10.50
C TYR A 71 -19.34 9.78 11.86
N ARG A 72 -18.63 9.02 12.69
CA ARG A 72 -18.10 9.53 13.98
C ARG A 72 -17.14 10.70 13.78
N GLN A 73 -16.23 10.59 12.81
CA GLN A 73 -15.28 11.65 12.52
C GLN A 73 -15.96 12.91 11.96
N GLY A 74 -16.98 12.76 11.11
CA GLY A 74 -17.79 13.86 10.59
C GLY A 74 -18.48 14.62 11.71
N GLN A 75 -19.17 13.90 12.60
CA GLN A 75 -19.81 14.49 13.78
C GLN A 75 -18.82 15.24 14.67
N GLN A 76 -17.66 14.64 14.94
CA GLN A 76 -16.63 15.27 15.75
C GLN A 76 -16.08 16.54 15.09
N SER A 77 -15.91 16.51 13.76
CA SER A 77 -15.41 17.65 12.99
C SER A 77 -16.38 18.82 13.03
N SER A 78 -17.67 18.55 12.83
CA SER A 78 -18.76 19.53 12.90
C SER A 78 -18.91 20.10 14.32
N ARG A 79 -18.87 19.25 15.37
CA ARG A 79 -18.89 19.69 16.78
C ARG A 79 -17.74 20.61 17.17
N LYS A 80 -16.56 20.41 16.56
CA LYS A 80 -15.38 21.27 16.77
C LYS A 80 -15.44 22.58 15.98
N GLY A 81 -16.47 22.80 15.16
CA GLY A 81 -16.60 23.99 14.31
C GLY A 81 -15.60 24.04 13.14
N ASN A 82 -15.01 22.90 12.78
CA ASN A 82 -14.10 22.85 11.63
C ASN A 82 -14.90 23.04 10.34
N ALA A 83 -14.37 23.83 9.40
CA ALA A 83 -14.95 23.91 8.07
C ALA A 83 -14.96 22.54 7.37
N TYR A 84 -16.02 22.29 6.60
CA TYR A 84 -16.16 21.05 5.85
C TYR A 84 -15.00 20.90 4.87
N LYS A 85 -14.37 19.73 4.91
CA LYS A 85 -13.39 19.29 3.93
C LYS A 85 -13.73 17.86 3.56
N SER A 86 -13.95 17.64 2.27
CA SER A 86 -14.14 16.28 1.74
C SER A 86 -12.88 15.45 2.05
N ARG A 87 -13.08 14.17 2.35
CA ARG A 87 -12.01 13.25 2.72
C ARG A 87 -11.42 12.63 1.45
N THR A 88 -10.10 12.46 1.45
CA THR A 88 -9.39 11.74 0.38
C THR A 88 -9.73 10.25 0.40
N ALA A 89 -9.97 9.69 1.59
CA ALA A 89 -10.52 8.35 1.77
C ALA A 89 -11.95 8.32 1.22
N GLY A 90 -12.13 7.68 0.06
CA GLY A 90 -13.39 7.63 -0.69
C GLY A 90 -14.39 6.60 -0.15
N GLY A 91 -15.34 6.23 -1.01
CA GLY A 91 -16.27 5.12 -0.74
C GLY A 91 -17.19 5.33 0.47
N GLU A 92 -17.33 4.28 1.28
CA GLU A 92 -18.25 4.26 2.43
C GLU A 92 -17.81 5.21 3.55
N PHE A 93 -16.50 5.41 3.72
CA PHE A 93 -15.95 6.36 4.70
C PHE A 93 -16.33 7.80 4.39
N ALA A 94 -16.08 8.26 3.15
CA ALA A 94 -16.47 9.61 2.72
C ALA A 94 -17.97 9.85 2.91
N ARG A 95 -18.80 8.89 2.51
CA ARG A 95 -20.26 9.00 2.66
C ARG A 95 -20.67 9.10 4.14
N GLY A 96 -20.07 8.27 5.00
CA GLY A 96 -20.27 8.34 6.45
C GLY A 96 -19.87 9.70 7.00
N PHE A 97 -18.70 10.21 6.62
CA PHE A 97 -18.19 11.51 7.05
C PHE A 97 -19.13 12.65 6.69
N ASP A 98 -19.64 12.68 5.47
CA ASP A 98 -20.59 13.69 5.01
C ASP A 98 -21.88 13.66 5.83
N ASP A 99 -22.46 12.46 6.00
CA ASP A 99 -23.70 12.31 6.76
C ASP A 99 -23.49 12.72 8.24
N GLY A 100 -22.35 12.35 8.84
CA GLY A 100 -22.00 12.74 10.21
C GLY A 100 -21.72 14.23 10.37
N TYR A 101 -21.03 14.85 9.41
CA TYR A 101 -20.70 16.29 9.47
C TYR A 101 -21.95 17.16 9.37
N TYR A 102 -22.87 16.82 8.47
CA TYR A 102 -24.14 17.55 8.29
C TYR A 102 -25.23 17.14 9.29
N GLY A 103 -24.95 16.21 10.21
CA GLY A 103 -25.94 15.77 11.20
C GLY A 103 -27.12 15.02 10.61
N ARG A 104 -26.93 14.33 9.47
CA ARG A 104 -27.95 13.49 8.84
C ARG A 104 -28.09 12.18 9.61
N GLU A 105 -29.21 11.50 9.42
CA GLU A 105 -29.47 10.20 10.05
C GLU A 105 -28.41 9.14 9.67
N PHE A 106 -28.08 8.27 10.62
CA PHE A 106 -27.16 7.16 10.41
C PHE A 106 -27.80 6.08 9.52
N LYS A 107 -27.31 5.95 8.29
CA LYS A 107 -27.83 4.98 7.29
C LYS A 107 -27.11 3.64 7.27
N GLY A 108 -25.97 3.54 7.95
CA GLY A 108 -25.12 2.37 7.92
C GLY A 108 -24.36 2.18 6.61
N GLN A 109 -23.59 1.08 6.57
CA GLN A 109 -22.75 0.69 5.45
C GLN A 109 -23.59 -0.02 4.39
N LYS A 110 -23.51 0.44 3.14
CA LYS A 110 -24.24 -0.17 2.00
C LYS A 110 -23.46 -1.31 1.39
N ASN A 111 -22.15 -1.13 1.28
CA ASN A 111 -21.23 -2.12 0.74
C ASN A 111 -20.19 -2.46 1.81
N VAL A 112 -20.08 -3.72 2.19
CA VAL A 112 -19.02 -4.16 3.11
C VAL A 112 -17.70 -4.08 2.35
N VAL A 113 -16.79 -3.24 2.83
CA VAL A 113 -15.45 -3.12 2.26
C VAL A 113 -14.52 -3.99 3.10
N PRO A 114 -13.87 -5.02 2.53
CA PRO A 114 -12.92 -5.83 3.28
C PRO A 114 -11.64 -5.04 3.58
N ASN A 115 -10.88 -5.50 4.58
CA ASN A 115 -9.52 -5.00 4.78
C ASN A 115 -8.67 -5.33 3.56
N THR A 116 -8.01 -4.32 2.98
CA THR A 116 -6.99 -4.54 1.95
C THR A 116 -5.70 -4.96 2.64
N VAL A 117 -4.99 -5.95 2.08
CA VAL A 117 -3.67 -6.39 2.57
C VAL A 117 -2.66 -6.16 1.45
N LEU A 118 -1.61 -5.41 1.74
CA LEU A 118 -0.59 -5.05 0.78
C LEU A 118 0.71 -5.81 1.08
N PRO A 119 1.33 -6.45 0.07
CA PRO A 119 2.65 -7.02 0.23
C PRO A 119 3.71 -5.91 0.18
N TYR A 120 4.74 -6.03 1.01
CA TYR A 120 5.97 -5.24 0.87
C TYR A 120 7.19 -6.14 1.05
N THR A 121 8.26 -5.82 0.35
CA THR A 121 9.52 -6.58 0.41
C THR A 121 10.49 -5.86 1.33
N THR A 122 10.99 -6.60 2.32
CA THR A 122 12.10 -6.18 3.18
C THR A 122 13.31 -7.08 2.91
N THR A 123 14.49 -6.68 3.39
CA THR A 123 15.71 -7.48 3.29
C THR A 123 16.06 -8.05 4.65
N GLN A 124 16.28 -9.36 4.72
CA GLN A 124 16.75 -10.03 5.93
C GLN A 124 18.13 -10.63 5.67
N CYS A 125 19.08 -10.35 6.56
CA CYS A 125 20.43 -10.89 6.51
C CYS A 125 20.61 -12.00 7.55
N SER A 126 21.24 -13.09 7.16
CA SER A 126 21.55 -14.23 8.01
C SER A 126 23.03 -14.57 7.94
N TRP A 127 23.60 -14.92 9.09
CA TRP A 127 24.99 -15.34 9.21
C TRP A 127 25.06 -16.87 9.15
N TRP A 128 25.94 -17.40 8.30
CA TRP A 128 26.30 -18.83 8.25
C TRP A 128 27.57 -19.14 9.06
#